data_AF-A0A963DVG2-F1
#
_entry.id   AF-A0A963DVG2-F1
#
_cell.length_a   1.000
_cell.length_b   1.000
_cell.length_c   1.000
_cell.angle_alpha   90.00
_cell.angle_beta   90.00
_cell.angle_gamma   90.00
#
_symmetry.space_group_name_H-M   'P 1'
#
loop_
_entity.id
_entity.type
_entity.pdbx_description
1 polymer ?
#
loop_
_entity_poly.entity_id
_entity_poly.type
_entity_poly.pdbx_seq_one_letter_code
_entity_poly.pdbx_strand_id
1 'polypeptide(L)'
;MNSPSSPAKPMAEMTPGSFVPFEGGPVQHFEREPDSPFEDGYSLERERQHVRHLIEADDPDPSDPMWWRFAEFQKREAQLRQMQAEYDSMNAAPPGVTQQEASKLRDMGDLVDDDDDQMTLHTKEGYRMFLGRRHDPAKRLPAIPGGRALASSLRFLWARSALDNPYADWALLLADQYVTQLKEDLRREGDELRARIDAMADRGLKLSVLRSREPKTVELGFKSPYGYAVAQLIVEYDYFVRIVKTLIRKDLLRDDEGRTRIRNHTRRFRANCHKVFHFERFLAQGELYELSRRDFVPGAEEMAQKRVQAVLQHFGPVPQEVFTGEVMPRHSRRRVQLTAEDRRLLTTVAAQIEAAGEGADDGESETLL
;
A
#
# COMPACT_ATOMS: atom_id res chain seq x y z
N MET A 1 70.38 -51.45 8.55
CA MET A 1 70.34 -50.92 7.16
C MET A 1 69.02 -50.18 7.02
N ASN A 2 69.02 -48.88 7.32
CA ASN A 2 67.85 -48.02 7.16
C ASN A 2 68.05 -47.20 5.88
N SER A 3 67.19 -47.44 4.89
CA SER A 3 67.12 -46.66 3.65
C SER A 3 66.55 -45.27 3.95
N PRO A 4 67.04 -44.20 3.28
CA PRO A 4 66.58 -42.84 3.54
C PRO A 4 65.25 -42.55 2.83
N SER A 5 64.36 -41.86 3.55
CA SER A 5 63.12 -41.26 3.05
C SER A 5 63.42 -40.13 2.06
N SER A 6 62.82 -40.18 0.88
CA SER A 6 62.86 -39.07 -0.09
C SER A 6 61.99 -37.90 0.36
N PRO A 7 62.41 -36.64 0.17
CA PRO A 7 61.60 -35.48 0.52
C PRO A 7 60.45 -35.30 -0.47
N ALA A 8 59.26 -34.97 0.04
CA ALA A 8 58.11 -34.57 -0.77
C ALA A 8 58.46 -33.32 -1.59
N LYS A 9 58.17 -33.36 -2.90
CA LYS A 9 58.31 -32.21 -3.80
C LYS A 9 57.37 -31.07 -3.35
N PRO A 10 57.78 -29.79 -3.42
CA PRO A 10 56.89 -28.67 -3.19
C PRO A 10 55.82 -28.65 -4.28
N MET A 11 54.54 -28.59 -3.89
CA MET A 11 53.45 -28.33 -4.82
C MET A 11 53.65 -26.92 -5.40
N ALA A 12 53.77 -26.82 -6.72
CA ALA A 12 53.83 -25.53 -7.40
C ALA A 12 52.54 -24.74 -7.09
N GLU A 13 52.67 -23.48 -6.71
CA GLU A 13 51.54 -22.56 -6.57
C GLU A 13 50.78 -22.51 -7.91
N MET A 14 49.58 -23.11 -7.93
CA MET A 14 48.73 -23.12 -9.11
C MET A 14 48.22 -21.70 -9.38
N THR A 15 48.30 -21.26 -10.63
CA THR A 15 47.75 -19.98 -11.06
C THR A 15 46.24 -19.89 -10.76
N PRO A 16 45.72 -18.75 -10.28
CA PRO A 16 44.27 -18.56 -10.10
C PRO A 16 43.53 -18.82 -11.42
N GLY A 17 42.52 -19.69 -11.41
CA GLY A 17 41.83 -20.12 -12.63
C GLY A 17 42.35 -21.43 -13.24
N SER A 18 43.27 -22.12 -12.58
CA SER A 18 43.78 -23.42 -13.03
C SER A 18 43.47 -24.53 -12.03
N PHE A 19 43.09 -25.71 -12.54
CA PHE A 19 42.75 -26.88 -11.74
C PHE A 19 43.27 -28.16 -12.40
N VAL A 20 43.52 -29.21 -11.60
CA VAL A 20 43.93 -30.53 -12.09
C VAL A 20 42.78 -31.50 -11.81
N PRO A 21 42.04 -31.97 -12.85
CA PRO A 21 40.85 -32.80 -12.69
C PRO A 21 41.02 -34.10 -11.90
N PHE A 22 42.20 -34.72 -12.00
CA PHE A 22 42.55 -35.96 -11.33
C PHE A 22 44.07 -36.01 -11.11
N GLU A 23 44.53 -36.72 -10.09
CA GLU A 23 45.94 -36.77 -9.69
C GLU A 23 46.84 -37.23 -10.86
N GLY A 24 47.75 -36.36 -11.30
CA GLY A 24 48.62 -36.59 -12.49
C GLY A 24 48.03 -36.17 -13.85
N GLY A 25 46.83 -35.58 -13.88
CA GLY A 25 46.19 -35.07 -15.10
C GLY A 25 46.75 -33.73 -15.60
N PRO A 26 46.42 -33.33 -16.85
CA PRO A 26 46.81 -32.03 -17.39
C PRO A 26 46.15 -30.88 -16.64
N VAL A 27 46.85 -29.75 -16.53
CA VAL A 27 46.29 -28.51 -15.99
C VAL A 27 45.18 -28.02 -16.93
N GLN A 28 43.99 -27.81 -16.37
CA GLN A 28 42.84 -27.25 -17.05
C GLN A 28 42.57 -25.83 -16.56
N HIS A 29 41.85 -25.06 -17.38
CA HIS A 29 41.45 -23.70 -17.05
C HIS A 29 39.91 -23.57 -17.06
N PHE A 30 39.38 -22.84 -16.08
CA PHE A 30 37.96 -22.47 -16.01
C PHE A 30 37.78 -20.98 -16.27
N GLU A 31 36.58 -20.62 -16.73
CA GLU A 31 36.16 -19.27 -17.02
C GLU A 31 35.97 -18.46 -15.74
N ARG A 32 36.32 -17.18 -15.81
CA ARG A 32 36.29 -16.26 -14.67
C ARG A 32 35.45 -15.03 -14.94
N GLU A 33 34.85 -14.51 -13.88
CA GLU A 33 34.12 -13.25 -13.92
C GLU A 33 34.46 -12.35 -12.73
N PRO A 34 34.42 -11.01 -12.90
CA PRO A 34 34.78 -10.07 -11.84
C PRO A 34 33.90 -10.15 -10.61
N ASP A 35 32.60 -10.42 -10.78
CA ASP A 35 31.59 -10.45 -9.71
C ASP A 35 31.26 -11.88 -9.25
N SER A 36 32.23 -12.79 -9.36
CA SER A 36 32.06 -14.17 -8.95
C SER A 36 31.84 -14.27 -7.44
N PRO A 37 30.91 -15.13 -6.97
CA PRO A 37 30.75 -15.41 -5.54
C PRO A 37 31.90 -16.26 -4.97
N PHE A 38 32.82 -16.75 -5.81
CA PHE A 38 33.94 -17.59 -5.40
C PHE A 38 35.26 -16.81 -5.38
N GLU A 39 36.12 -17.06 -4.39
CA GLU A 39 37.41 -16.36 -4.21
C GLU A 39 38.36 -16.50 -5.42
N ASP A 40 38.27 -17.59 -6.16
CA ASP A 40 39.07 -17.86 -7.36
C ASP A 40 38.50 -17.22 -8.64
N GLY A 41 37.33 -16.61 -8.56
CA GLY A 41 36.67 -15.92 -9.66
C GLY A 41 35.87 -16.83 -10.59
N TYR A 42 35.59 -18.09 -10.23
CA TYR A 42 34.86 -19.06 -11.07
C TYR A 42 33.52 -18.50 -11.59
N SER A 43 33.28 -18.54 -12.90
CA SER A 43 32.04 -18.03 -13.51
C SER A 43 31.02 -19.14 -13.73
N LEU A 44 29.97 -19.19 -12.90
CA LEU A 44 28.90 -20.19 -13.06
C LEU A 44 28.18 -20.04 -14.40
N GLU A 45 27.94 -18.80 -14.84
CA GLU A 45 27.18 -18.54 -16.07
C GLU A 45 27.96 -18.98 -17.32
N ARG A 46 29.25 -18.64 -17.40
CA ARG A 46 30.08 -19.05 -18.54
C ARG A 46 30.36 -20.55 -18.55
N GLU A 47 30.58 -21.14 -17.38
CA GLU A 47 30.80 -22.58 -17.24
C GLU A 47 29.56 -23.40 -17.60
N ARG A 48 28.36 -22.92 -17.22
CA ARG A 48 27.07 -23.52 -17.62
C ARG A 48 26.93 -23.63 -19.14
N GLN A 49 27.44 -22.67 -19.91
CA GLN A 49 27.39 -22.71 -21.38
C GLN A 49 28.26 -23.82 -21.95
N HIS A 50 29.45 -24.05 -21.38
CA HIS A 50 30.37 -25.10 -21.84
C HIS A 50 29.84 -26.51 -21.58
N VAL A 51 29.17 -26.72 -20.44
CA VAL A 51 28.65 -28.03 -20.04
C VAL A 51 27.15 -28.19 -20.29
N ARG A 52 26.53 -27.28 -21.05
CA ARG A 52 25.07 -27.26 -21.30
C ARG A 52 24.56 -28.59 -21.85
N HIS A 53 25.31 -29.19 -22.78
CA HIS A 53 24.97 -30.47 -23.39
C HIS A 53 24.98 -31.65 -22.39
N LEU A 54 25.73 -31.55 -21.28
CA LEU A 54 25.74 -32.52 -20.19
C LEU A 54 24.67 -32.22 -19.13
N ILE A 55 24.30 -30.94 -18.96
CA ILE A 55 23.20 -30.52 -18.08
C ILE A 55 21.83 -30.93 -18.64
N GLU A 56 21.65 -30.79 -19.96
CA GLU A 56 20.38 -31.08 -20.66
C GLU A 56 20.18 -32.57 -20.96
N ALA A 57 21.20 -33.41 -20.74
CA ALA A 57 21.12 -34.85 -20.94
C ALA A 57 20.51 -35.55 -19.72
N ASP A 58 19.57 -36.48 -19.95
CA ASP A 58 18.94 -37.27 -18.87
C ASP A 58 19.93 -38.25 -18.19
N ASP A 59 20.93 -38.75 -18.94
CA ASP A 59 22.01 -39.62 -18.45
C ASP A 59 23.33 -39.25 -19.13
N PRO A 60 24.11 -38.30 -18.59
CA PRO A 60 25.33 -37.81 -19.22
C PRO A 60 26.46 -38.83 -19.13
N ASP A 61 27.19 -39.06 -20.23
CA ASP A 61 28.27 -40.06 -20.32
C ASP A 61 29.50 -39.66 -19.48
N PRO A 62 29.89 -40.48 -18.47
CA PRO A 62 31.09 -40.24 -17.67
C PRO A 62 32.42 -40.24 -18.44
N SER A 63 32.41 -40.74 -19.68
CA SER A 63 33.57 -40.80 -20.56
C SER A 63 33.75 -39.52 -21.39
N ASP A 64 32.84 -38.55 -21.29
CA ASP A 64 32.91 -37.30 -22.03
C ASP A 64 34.19 -36.51 -21.69
N PRO A 65 34.93 -35.97 -22.68
CA PRO A 65 36.12 -35.15 -22.44
C PRO A 65 35.89 -33.92 -21.54
N MET A 66 34.65 -33.43 -21.43
CA MET A 66 34.23 -32.31 -20.59
C MET A 66 33.61 -32.75 -19.25
N TRP A 67 33.58 -34.05 -18.95
CA TRP A 67 33.03 -34.58 -17.70
C TRP A 67 33.63 -33.92 -16.45
N TRP A 68 34.94 -33.64 -16.46
CA TRP A 68 35.61 -32.95 -15.36
C TRP A 68 35.05 -31.55 -15.10
N ARG A 69 34.70 -30.84 -16.17
CA ARG A 69 34.19 -29.47 -16.11
C ARG A 69 32.76 -29.47 -15.59
N PHE A 70 31.98 -30.47 -15.97
CA PHE A 70 30.63 -30.71 -15.47
C PHE A 70 30.62 -31.09 -13.98
N ALA A 71 31.54 -31.96 -13.54
CA ALA A 71 31.69 -32.32 -12.14
C ALA A 71 32.06 -31.11 -11.27
N GLU A 72 32.99 -30.26 -11.70
CA GLU A 72 33.34 -29.04 -10.98
C GLU A 72 32.18 -28.02 -10.99
N PHE A 73 31.46 -27.89 -12.11
CA PHE A 73 30.26 -27.06 -12.20
C PHE A 73 29.20 -27.48 -11.17
N GLN A 74 28.86 -28.78 -11.07
CA GLN A 74 27.90 -29.27 -10.06
C GLN A 74 28.36 -28.98 -8.63
N LYS A 75 29.65 -29.16 -8.35
CA LYS A 75 30.24 -28.87 -7.03
C LYS A 75 30.11 -27.38 -6.69
N ARG A 76 30.40 -26.48 -7.63
CA ARG A 76 30.27 -25.02 -7.44
C ARG A 76 28.82 -24.58 -7.31
N GLU A 77 27.92 -25.19 -8.07
CA GLU A 77 26.49 -24.95 -7.94
C GLU A 77 25.99 -25.37 -6.54
N ALA A 78 26.41 -26.53 -6.04
CA ALA A 78 26.10 -26.96 -4.68
C ALA A 78 26.69 -26.03 -3.61
N GLN A 79 27.92 -25.55 -3.81
CA GLN A 79 28.55 -24.58 -2.92
C GLN A 79 27.79 -23.24 -2.89
N LEU A 80 27.36 -22.71 -4.05
CA LEU A 80 26.56 -21.49 -4.08
C LEU A 80 25.21 -21.68 -3.37
N ARG A 81 24.53 -22.82 -3.57
CA ARG A 81 23.30 -23.14 -2.83
C ARG A 81 23.55 -23.18 -1.32
N GLN A 82 24.68 -23.73 -0.88
CA GLN A 82 25.05 -23.75 0.54
C GLN A 82 25.30 -22.33 1.06
N MET A 83 26.03 -21.50 0.32
CA MET A 83 26.27 -20.10 0.68
C MET A 83 24.96 -19.30 0.76
N GLN A 84 24.04 -19.51 -0.17
CA GLN A 84 22.70 -18.89 -0.16
C GLN A 84 21.88 -19.37 1.03
N ALA A 85 21.86 -20.68 1.31
CA ALA A 85 21.17 -21.23 2.47
C ALA A 85 21.74 -20.70 3.79
N GLU A 86 23.07 -20.54 3.87
CA GLU A 86 23.74 -19.94 5.03
C GLU A 86 23.35 -18.46 5.17
N TYR A 87 23.43 -17.68 4.09
CA TYR A 87 23.01 -16.28 4.05
C TYR A 87 21.55 -16.10 4.50
N ASP A 88 20.64 -16.92 3.97
CA ASP A 88 19.23 -16.91 4.34
C ASP A 88 19.05 -17.31 5.81
N SER A 89 19.77 -18.34 6.28
CA SER A 89 19.73 -18.78 7.69
C SER A 89 20.23 -17.71 8.66
N MET A 90 21.17 -16.88 8.20
CA MET A 90 21.74 -15.75 8.92
C MET A 90 20.93 -14.47 8.73
N ASN A 91 19.79 -14.51 8.01
CA ASN A 91 18.98 -13.32 7.71
C ASN A 91 19.79 -12.16 7.12
N ALA A 92 20.72 -12.46 6.21
CA ALA A 92 21.62 -11.47 5.64
C ALA A 92 22.50 -10.73 6.68
N ALA A 93 22.74 -11.32 7.85
CA ALA A 93 23.58 -10.71 8.87
C ALA A 93 25.03 -10.53 8.36
N PRO A 94 25.69 -9.43 8.74
CA PRO A 94 27.06 -9.18 8.32
C PRO A 94 28.04 -10.21 8.93
N PRO A 95 29.23 -10.37 8.32
CA PRO A 95 30.28 -11.23 8.87
C PRO A 95 30.61 -10.88 10.32
N GLY A 96 30.75 -11.89 11.17
CA GLY A 96 31.06 -11.73 12.61
C GLY A 96 29.84 -11.74 13.53
N VAL A 97 28.62 -11.74 13.00
CA VAL A 97 27.39 -11.97 13.77
C VAL A 97 27.17 -13.46 13.97
N THR A 98 26.81 -13.87 15.19
CA THR A 98 26.54 -15.28 15.47
C THR A 98 25.17 -15.70 14.95
N GLN A 99 24.99 -16.99 14.63
CA GLN A 99 23.70 -17.52 14.20
C GLN A 99 22.57 -17.28 15.23
N GLN A 100 22.90 -17.30 16.53
CA GLN A 100 21.96 -17.00 17.62
C GLN A 100 21.53 -15.52 17.65
N GLU A 101 22.39 -14.60 17.23
CA GLU A 101 22.03 -13.18 17.14
C GLU A 101 21.23 -12.90 15.86
N ALA A 102 21.62 -13.52 14.75
CA ALA A 102 20.87 -13.47 13.50
C ALA A 102 19.45 -14.03 13.63
N SER A 103 19.26 -15.11 14.40
CA SER A 103 17.95 -15.72 14.61
C SER A 103 16.99 -14.80 15.37
N LYS A 104 17.49 -13.94 16.27
CA LYS A 104 16.65 -13.00 17.04
C LYS A 104 15.81 -12.11 16.14
N LEU A 105 16.28 -11.79 14.93
CA LEU A 105 15.51 -11.00 13.97
C LEU A 105 14.23 -11.72 13.51
N ARG A 106 14.26 -13.05 13.40
CA ARG A 106 13.06 -13.87 13.12
C ARG A 106 12.16 -14.01 14.34
N ASP A 107 12.75 -13.97 15.53
CA ASP A 107 12.02 -14.06 16.80
C ASP A 107 11.35 -12.73 17.19
N MET A 108 11.75 -11.61 16.57
CA MET A 108 11.07 -10.32 16.76
C MET A 108 9.66 -10.38 16.18
N GLY A 109 8.66 -10.21 17.05
CA GLY A 109 7.27 -10.09 16.65
C GLY A 109 6.94 -8.73 16.01
N ASP A 110 5.70 -8.62 15.54
CA ASP A 110 5.17 -7.36 15.01
C ASP A 110 5.10 -6.28 16.10
N LEU A 111 5.21 -5.01 15.67
CA LEU A 111 4.91 -3.88 16.55
C LEU A 111 3.43 -3.93 16.94
N VAL A 112 3.17 -3.80 18.24
CA VAL A 112 1.83 -3.74 18.82
C VAL A 112 1.62 -2.38 19.48
N ASP A 113 0.37 -1.95 19.54
CA ASP A 113 -0.01 -0.71 20.22
C ASP A 113 0.23 -0.86 21.73
N ASP A 114 0.85 0.16 22.36
CA ASP A 114 1.12 0.19 23.80
C ASP A 114 -0.14 0.53 24.62
N ASP A 115 -1.02 1.36 24.05
CA ASP A 115 -2.28 1.81 24.62
C ASP A 115 -3.35 2.02 23.52
N ASP A 116 -4.63 2.06 23.92
CA ASP A 116 -5.72 2.41 23.01
C ASP A 116 -5.68 3.90 22.63
N ASP A 117 -5.65 4.20 21.33
CA ASP A 117 -5.75 5.57 20.83
C ASP A 117 -7.09 6.21 21.17
N GLN A 118 -7.05 7.46 21.65
CA GLN A 118 -8.24 8.21 22.07
C GLN A 118 -8.35 9.58 21.40
N MET A 119 -9.58 10.05 21.22
CA MET A 119 -9.91 11.41 20.81
C MET A 119 -10.88 12.05 21.80
N THR A 120 -10.68 13.33 22.11
CA THR A 120 -11.52 14.10 23.03
C THR A 120 -12.30 15.19 22.29
N LEU A 121 -13.63 15.22 22.48
CA LEU A 121 -14.54 16.15 21.81
C LEU A 121 -15.27 17.04 22.81
N HIS A 122 -15.32 18.34 22.53
CA HIS A 122 -15.92 19.34 23.42
C HIS A 122 -17.30 19.82 22.96
N THR A 123 -17.71 19.54 21.73
CA THR A 123 -18.96 20.04 21.17
C THR A 123 -19.95 18.91 20.89
N LYS A 124 -21.25 19.21 21.04
CA LYS A 124 -22.31 18.27 20.67
C LYS A 124 -22.27 17.98 19.17
N GLU A 125 -21.90 18.98 18.38
CA GLU A 125 -21.77 18.90 16.93
C GLU A 125 -20.64 17.95 16.53
N GLY A 126 -19.44 18.10 17.11
CA GLY A 126 -18.31 17.20 16.88
C GLY A 126 -18.61 15.77 17.33
N TYR A 127 -19.16 15.60 18.54
CA TYR A 127 -19.56 14.28 19.03
C TYR A 127 -20.63 13.63 18.15
N ARG A 128 -21.60 14.41 17.65
CA ARG A 128 -22.62 13.93 16.72
C ARG A 128 -22.06 13.64 15.33
N MET A 129 -21.07 14.40 14.86
CA MET A 129 -20.38 14.15 13.61
C MET A 129 -19.63 12.82 13.68
N PHE A 130 -19.02 12.51 14.82
CA PHE A 130 -18.32 11.25 15.04
C PHE A 130 -19.26 10.04 15.08
N LEU A 131 -20.28 10.09 15.95
CA LEU A 131 -21.20 8.96 16.16
C LEU A 131 -22.18 8.76 15.01
N GLY A 132 -22.60 9.84 14.35
CA GLY A 132 -23.76 9.82 13.46
C GLY A 132 -25.08 9.68 14.22
N ARG A 133 -26.13 9.28 13.51
CA ARG A 133 -27.49 9.08 14.03
C ARG A 133 -28.13 7.87 13.36
N ARG A 134 -28.65 6.92 14.13
CA ARG A 134 -29.52 5.86 13.59
C ARG A 134 -30.85 6.41 13.07
N HIS A 135 -31.57 5.64 12.26
CA HIS A 135 -32.97 5.97 11.99
C HIS A 135 -33.74 6.13 13.29
N ASP A 136 -34.64 7.10 13.31
CA ASP A 136 -35.67 7.15 14.35
C ASP A 136 -36.57 5.91 14.21
N PRO A 137 -36.91 5.20 15.32
CA PRO A 137 -37.89 4.12 15.31
C PRO A 137 -39.18 4.44 14.54
N ALA A 138 -39.65 5.69 14.58
CA ALA A 138 -40.83 6.14 13.85
C ALA A 138 -40.60 6.36 12.33
N LYS A 139 -39.38 6.09 11.83
CA LYS A 139 -38.90 6.31 10.44
C LYS A 139 -39.05 7.74 9.90
N ARG A 140 -39.36 8.72 10.76
CA ARG A 140 -39.53 10.14 10.38
C ARG A 140 -38.22 10.86 10.09
N LEU A 141 -37.12 10.34 10.64
CA LEU A 141 -35.81 10.96 10.55
C LEU A 141 -34.81 9.95 9.96
N PRO A 142 -34.12 10.31 8.86
CA PRO A 142 -33.16 9.42 8.22
C PRO A 142 -31.92 9.21 9.11
N ALA A 143 -31.26 8.06 8.93
CA ALA A 143 -29.94 7.86 9.48
C ALA A 143 -28.96 8.93 8.96
N ILE A 144 -28.07 9.38 9.83
CA ILE A 144 -26.98 10.28 9.48
C ILE A 144 -25.70 9.46 9.68
N PRO A 145 -24.95 9.18 8.63
CA PRO A 145 -23.67 8.52 8.82
C PRO A 145 -22.69 9.44 9.55
N GLY A 146 -21.95 8.87 10.49
CA GLY A 146 -20.91 9.56 11.25
C GLY A 146 -19.50 9.17 10.82
N GLY A 147 -18.51 9.81 11.43
CA GLY A 147 -17.09 9.50 11.24
C GLY A 147 -16.76 8.02 11.50
N ARG A 148 -17.40 7.37 12.48
CA ARG A 148 -17.18 5.92 12.72
C ARG A 148 -17.60 5.05 11.54
N ALA A 149 -18.74 5.36 10.93
CA ALA A 149 -19.21 4.64 9.74
C ALA A 149 -18.29 4.92 8.55
N LEU A 150 -17.89 6.18 8.35
CA LEU A 150 -16.95 6.56 7.29
C LEU A 150 -15.61 5.82 7.43
N ALA A 151 -15.03 5.79 8.63
CA ALA A 151 -13.79 5.07 8.90
C ALA A 151 -13.91 3.56 8.59
N SER A 152 -15.06 2.94 8.92
CA SER A 152 -15.31 1.54 8.58
C SER A 152 -15.40 1.31 7.07
N SER A 153 -16.08 2.21 6.36
CA SER A 153 -16.23 2.17 4.90
C SER A 153 -14.90 2.33 4.18
N LEU A 154 -14.07 3.28 4.61
CA LEU A 154 -12.72 3.46 4.07
C LEU A 154 -11.82 2.28 4.41
N ARG A 155 -11.96 1.65 5.59
CA ARG A 155 -11.26 0.40 5.90
C ARG A 155 -11.67 -0.73 4.96
N PHE A 156 -12.95 -0.84 4.62
CA PHE A 156 -13.44 -1.80 3.63
C PHE A 156 -12.78 -1.56 2.27
N LEU A 157 -12.83 -0.33 1.75
CA LEU A 157 -12.20 0.04 0.48
C LEU A 157 -10.68 -0.17 0.50
N TRP A 158 -10.03 0.11 1.62
CA TRP A 158 -8.61 -0.18 1.81
C TRP A 158 -8.31 -1.67 1.77
N ALA A 159 -9.14 -2.52 2.35
CA ALA A 159 -9.02 -3.97 2.17
C ALA A 159 -9.25 -4.38 0.71
N ARG A 160 -10.16 -3.72 -0.01
CA ARG A 160 -10.40 -3.96 -1.44
C ARG A 160 -9.22 -3.62 -2.34
N SER A 161 -8.41 -2.62 -1.98
CA SER A 161 -7.17 -2.31 -2.71
C SER A 161 -6.15 -3.47 -2.69
N ALA A 162 -6.19 -4.34 -1.66
CA ALA A 162 -5.35 -5.53 -1.60
C ALA A 162 -5.66 -6.55 -2.71
N LEU A 163 -6.90 -6.54 -3.20
CA LEU A 163 -7.40 -7.42 -4.25
C LEU A 163 -7.30 -6.76 -5.64
N ASP A 164 -6.44 -5.75 -5.76
CA ASP A 164 -6.17 -5.03 -7.01
C ASP A 164 -7.44 -4.46 -7.66
N ASN A 165 -8.37 -3.95 -6.85
CA ASN A 165 -9.63 -3.38 -7.31
C ASN A 165 -9.47 -1.90 -7.71
N PRO A 166 -9.65 -1.54 -9.00
CA PRO A 166 -9.38 -0.18 -9.47
C PRO A 166 -10.40 0.85 -8.96
N TYR A 167 -11.65 0.46 -8.73
CA TYR A 167 -12.68 1.35 -8.17
C TYR A 167 -12.48 1.62 -6.68
N ALA A 168 -11.92 0.66 -5.95
CA ALA A 168 -11.54 0.87 -4.56
C ALA A 168 -10.39 1.88 -4.46
N ASP A 169 -9.37 1.76 -5.32
CA ASP A 169 -8.29 2.74 -5.41
C ASP A 169 -8.84 4.14 -5.76
N TRP A 170 -9.73 4.23 -6.74
CA TRP A 170 -10.37 5.48 -7.11
C TRP A 170 -11.17 6.11 -5.96
N ALA A 171 -11.99 5.31 -5.26
CA ALA A 171 -12.77 5.77 -4.13
C ALA A 171 -11.89 6.29 -2.98
N LEU A 172 -10.76 5.64 -2.72
CA LEU A 172 -9.80 6.09 -1.70
C LEU A 172 -9.10 7.39 -2.08
N LEU A 173 -8.74 7.57 -3.35
CA LEU A 173 -8.18 8.82 -3.86
C LEU A 173 -9.16 9.99 -3.70
N LEU A 174 -10.41 9.78 -4.11
CA LEU A 174 -11.47 10.77 -3.93
C LEU A 174 -11.67 11.10 -2.45
N ALA A 175 -11.69 10.08 -1.58
CA ALA A 175 -11.83 10.28 -0.15
C ALA A 175 -10.67 11.09 0.46
N ASP A 176 -9.43 10.82 0.06
CA ASP A 176 -8.25 11.54 0.55
C ASP A 176 -8.28 13.02 0.15
N GLN A 177 -8.63 13.31 -1.12
CA GLN A 177 -8.85 14.66 -1.61
C GLN A 177 -9.94 15.38 -0.81
N TYR A 178 -11.10 14.75 -0.61
CA TYR A 178 -12.20 15.36 0.13
C TYR A 178 -11.89 15.60 1.60
N VAL A 179 -11.24 14.65 2.28
CA VAL A 179 -10.85 14.78 3.69
C VAL A 179 -9.82 15.90 3.85
N THR A 180 -8.83 15.94 2.96
CA THR A 180 -7.78 16.97 2.97
C THR A 180 -8.37 18.35 2.73
N GLN A 181 -9.17 18.52 1.66
CA GLN A 181 -9.79 19.80 1.35
C GLN A 181 -10.70 20.30 2.49
N LEU A 182 -11.48 19.41 3.10
CA LEU A 182 -12.37 19.80 4.19
C LEU A 182 -11.59 20.22 5.45
N LYS A 183 -10.48 19.52 5.76
CA LYS A 183 -9.58 19.93 6.85
C LYS A 183 -8.98 21.31 6.59
N GLU A 184 -8.49 21.55 5.38
CA GLU A 184 -7.90 22.84 4.99
C GLU A 184 -8.92 23.98 5.05
N ASP A 185 -10.14 23.75 4.59
CA ASP A 185 -11.20 24.75 4.66
C ASP A 185 -11.63 25.06 6.10
N LEU A 186 -11.72 24.03 6.96
CA LEU A 186 -12.01 24.21 8.38
C LEU A 186 -10.91 25.00 9.09
N ARG A 187 -9.64 24.71 8.79
CA ARG A 187 -8.49 25.44 9.35
C ARG A 187 -8.48 26.87 8.88
N ARG A 188 -8.57 27.10 7.57
CA ARG A 188 -8.56 28.45 6.98
C ARG A 188 -9.66 29.33 7.58
N GLU A 189 -10.91 28.87 7.56
CA GLU A 189 -12.02 29.63 8.14
C GLU A 189 -11.91 29.75 9.67
N GLY A 190 -11.42 28.69 10.34
CA GLY A 190 -11.17 28.68 11.78
C GLY A 190 -10.14 29.73 12.20
N ASP A 191 -9.03 29.84 11.47
CA ASP A 191 -7.94 30.78 11.71
C ASP A 191 -8.38 32.23 11.44
N GLU A 192 -9.13 32.46 10.35
CA GLU A 192 -9.75 33.76 10.06
C GLU A 192 -10.69 34.22 11.20
N LEU A 193 -11.51 33.31 11.71
CA LEU A 193 -12.40 33.58 12.84
C LEU A 193 -11.62 33.75 14.14
N ARG A 194 -10.55 32.98 14.34
CA ARG A 194 -9.69 33.07 15.52
C ARG A 194 -8.96 34.41 15.59
N ALA A 195 -8.52 34.95 14.45
CA ALA A 195 -7.90 36.28 14.40
C ALA A 195 -8.79 37.39 14.98
N ARG A 196 -10.13 37.26 14.92
CA ARG A 196 -11.06 38.21 15.56
C ARG A 196 -10.98 38.18 17.09
N ILE A 197 -10.72 37.02 17.68
CA ILE A 197 -10.49 36.85 19.12
C ILE A 197 -9.17 37.52 19.50
N ASP A 198 -8.12 37.27 18.70
CA ASP A 198 -6.78 37.75 19.01
C ASP A 198 -6.69 39.28 18.84
N ALA A 199 -7.41 39.87 17.86
CA ALA A 199 -7.53 41.33 17.70
C ALA A 199 -8.16 42.06 18.90
N MET A 200 -8.92 41.36 19.75
CA MET A 200 -9.41 41.94 21.00
C MET A 200 -8.30 42.04 22.06
N ALA A 201 -7.31 41.14 22.03
CA ALA A 201 -6.19 41.16 22.95
C ALA A 201 -5.33 42.42 22.75
N ASP A 202 -5.14 42.86 21.51
CA ASP A 202 -4.43 44.11 21.17
C ASP A 202 -5.12 45.35 21.77
N ARG A 203 -6.42 45.26 22.03
CA ARG A 203 -7.23 46.30 22.69
C ARG A 203 -7.31 46.13 24.21
N GLY A 204 -6.55 45.20 24.78
CA GLY A 204 -6.53 44.89 26.21
C GLY A 204 -7.57 43.85 26.67
N LEU A 205 -8.39 43.29 25.77
CA LEU A 205 -9.41 42.31 26.11
C LEU A 205 -8.98 40.89 25.72
N LYS A 206 -8.38 40.17 26.68
CA LYS A 206 -7.95 38.78 26.46
C LYS A 206 -9.13 37.81 26.56
N LEU A 207 -9.50 37.20 25.44
CA LEU A 207 -10.59 36.23 25.34
C LEU A 207 -10.03 34.81 25.10
N SER A 208 -10.55 33.83 25.85
CA SER A 208 -10.18 32.42 25.70
C SER A 208 -11.26 31.63 24.94
N VAL A 209 -10.83 30.67 24.12
CA VAL A 209 -11.73 29.75 23.42
C VAL A 209 -12.48 28.86 24.40
N LEU A 210 -13.78 28.70 24.17
CA LEU A 210 -14.64 27.87 25.00
C LEU A 210 -14.16 26.42 25.03
N ARG A 211 -14.35 25.77 26.18
CA ARG A 211 -14.17 24.33 26.36
C ARG A 211 -15.41 23.75 27.03
N SER A 212 -15.74 22.50 26.73
CA SER A 212 -16.74 21.77 27.52
C SER A 212 -16.26 21.65 28.97
N ARG A 213 -17.20 21.74 29.92
CA ARG A 213 -16.96 21.36 31.32
C ARG A 213 -16.79 19.85 31.46
N GLU A 214 -17.45 19.10 30.58
CA GLU A 214 -17.40 17.64 30.51
C GLU A 214 -17.16 17.26 29.04
N PRO A 215 -15.91 17.29 28.55
CA PRO A 215 -15.61 16.75 27.24
C PRO A 215 -15.87 15.24 27.22
N LYS A 216 -16.12 14.69 26.03
CA LYS A 216 -16.29 13.25 25.84
C LYS A 216 -15.10 12.68 25.10
N THR A 217 -14.47 11.70 25.73
CA THR A 217 -13.35 10.95 25.17
C THR A 217 -13.89 9.66 24.58
N VAL A 218 -13.40 9.30 23.40
CA VAL A 218 -13.76 8.09 22.68
C VAL A 218 -12.50 7.35 22.26
N GLU A 219 -12.47 6.05 22.49
CA GLU A 219 -11.46 5.16 21.93
C GLU A 219 -11.69 5.00 20.42
N LEU A 220 -10.60 5.07 19.66
CA LEU A 220 -10.62 5.04 18.21
C LEU A 220 -10.63 3.60 17.68
N GLY A 221 -9.73 2.75 18.17
CA GLY A 221 -9.61 1.34 17.77
C GLY A 221 -9.50 1.13 16.25
N PHE A 222 -8.92 2.09 15.53
CA PHE A 222 -8.93 2.09 14.07
C PHE A 222 -7.85 1.19 13.50
N LYS A 223 -8.26 0.13 12.82
CA LYS A 223 -7.35 -0.80 12.13
C LYS A 223 -6.97 -0.34 10.72
N SER A 224 -6.95 0.97 10.45
CA SER A 224 -6.58 1.53 9.13
C SER A 224 -6.14 2.99 9.23
N PRO A 225 -5.18 3.44 8.40
CA PRO A 225 -4.73 4.83 8.40
C PRO A 225 -5.86 5.81 8.05
N TYR A 226 -6.82 5.40 7.22
CA TYR A 226 -8.00 6.21 6.90
C TYR A 226 -8.89 6.49 8.11
N GLY A 227 -8.94 5.59 9.10
CA GLY A 227 -9.65 5.84 10.36
C GLY A 227 -9.06 7.03 11.12
N TYR A 228 -7.73 7.11 11.20
CA TYR A 228 -7.03 8.24 11.80
C TYR A 228 -7.19 9.53 11.00
N ALA A 229 -7.21 9.46 9.67
CA ALA A 229 -7.51 10.63 8.83
C ALA A 229 -8.90 11.21 9.13
N VAL A 230 -9.91 10.34 9.31
CA VAL A 230 -11.26 10.75 9.74
C VAL A 230 -11.24 11.31 11.16
N ALA A 231 -10.52 10.69 12.09
CA ALA A 231 -10.38 11.19 13.47
C ALA A 231 -9.86 12.63 13.50
N GLN A 232 -8.78 12.89 12.75
CA GLN A 232 -8.20 14.22 12.64
C GLN A 232 -9.21 15.23 12.08
N LEU A 233 -9.94 14.88 11.02
CA LEU A 233 -10.98 15.74 10.47
C LEU A 233 -12.08 16.06 11.49
N ILE A 234 -12.48 15.09 12.32
CA ILE A 234 -13.47 15.30 13.39
C ILE A 234 -12.93 16.25 14.47
N VAL A 235 -11.65 16.12 14.86
CA VAL A 235 -11.01 17.03 15.83
C VAL A 235 -10.95 18.46 15.29
N GLU A 236 -10.57 18.64 14.02
CA GLU A 236 -10.56 19.95 13.35
C GLU A 236 -11.97 20.57 13.34
N TYR A 237 -12.98 19.77 13.01
CA TYR A 237 -14.36 20.20 13.02
C TYR A 237 -14.85 20.58 14.43
N ASP A 238 -14.53 19.79 15.46
CA ASP A 238 -14.88 20.11 16.85
C ASP A 238 -14.24 21.43 17.28
N TYR A 239 -12.97 21.64 16.96
CA TYR A 239 -12.26 22.87 17.27
C TYR A 239 -12.85 24.08 16.54
N PHE A 240 -13.13 23.97 15.24
CA PHE A 240 -13.83 25.01 14.47
C PHE A 240 -15.16 25.41 15.13
N VAL A 241 -15.99 24.45 15.53
CA VAL A 241 -17.27 24.72 16.22
C VAL A 241 -17.04 25.47 17.54
N ARG A 242 -15.98 25.14 18.29
CA ARG A 242 -15.64 25.89 19.52
C ARG A 242 -15.27 27.33 19.22
N ILE A 243 -14.53 27.61 18.15
CA ILE A 243 -14.19 28.98 17.74
C ILE A 243 -15.47 29.75 17.42
N VAL A 244 -16.33 29.22 16.55
CA VAL A 244 -17.59 29.85 16.16
C VAL A 244 -18.47 30.14 17.38
N LYS A 245 -18.63 29.16 18.28
CA LYS A 245 -19.41 29.34 19.52
C LYS A 245 -18.78 30.33 20.49
N THR A 246 -17.45 30.44 20.51
CA THR A 246 -16.74 31.44 21.30
C THR A 246 -17.09 32.82 20.78
N LEU A 247 -16.96 33.06 19.47
CA LEU A 247 -17.27 34.35 18.87
C LEU A 247 -18.72 34.77 19.13
N ILE A 248 -19.68 33.85 18.93
CA ILE A 248 -21.09 34.11 19.25
C ILE A 248 -21.24 34.55 20.71
N ARG A 249 -20.70 33.76 21.65
CA ARG A 249 -20.86 34.04 23.07
C ARG A 249 -20.16 35.33 23.52
N LYS A 250 -19.17 35.79 22.76
CA LYS A 250 -18.39 37.00 23.04
C LYS A 250 -18.83 38.20 22.19
N ASP A 251 -19.98 38.09 21.52
CA ASP A 251 -20.56 39.16 20.71
C ASP A 251 -19.67 39.61 19.54
N LEU A 252 -18.88 38.68 18.98
CA LEU A 252 -17.98 38.90 17.84
C LEU A 252 -18.50 38.26 16.54
N LEU A 253 -19.62 37.55 16.61
CA LEU A 253 -20.28 36.89 15.48
C LEU A 253 -21.77 36.73 15.78
N ARG A 254 -22.63 36.98 14.79
CA ARG A 254 -24.07 36.79 14.97
C ARG A 254 -24.42 35.29 15.03
N ASP A 255 -25.47 34.99 15.77
CA ASP A 255 -26.02 33.65 15.97
C ASP A 255 -26.35 32.92 14.66
N ASP A 256 -27.04 33.61 13.74
CA ASP A 256 -27.48 33.09 12.44
C ASP A 256 -26.29 32.80 11.52
N GLU A 257 -25.31 33.71 11.50
CA GLU A 257 -24.06 33.56 10.76
C GLU A 257 -23.29 32.33 11.23
N GLY A 258 -23.03 32.20 12.54
CA GLY A 258 -22.28 31.06 13.06
C GLY A 258 -23.01 29.72 12.88
N ARG A 259 -24.34 29.68 13.04
CA ARG A 259 -25.14 28.48 12.72
C ARG A 259 -25.03 28.08 11.25
N THR A 260 -25.01 29.06 10.35
CA THR A 260 -24.89 28.82 8.91
C THR A 260 -23.52 28.24 8.55
N ARG A 261 -22.43 28.81 9.10
CA ARG A 261 -21.06 28.30 8.92
C ARG A 261 -20.91 26.84 9.37
N ILE A 262 -21.37 26.51 10.58
CA ILE A 262 -21.36 25.13 11.11
C ILE A 262 -22.17 24.19 10.20
N ARG A 263 -23.35 24.63 9.75
CA ARG A 263 -24.23 23.84 8.88
C ARG A 263 -23.58 23.55 7.53
N ASN A 264 -22.88 24.51 6.95
CA ASN A 264 -22.24 24.36 5.64
C ASN A 264 -21.15 23.28 5.68
N HIS A 265 -20.24 23.33 6.65
CA HIS A 265 -19.24 22.28 6.85
C HIS A 265 -19.85 20.92 7.17
N THR A 266 -20.92 20.90 7.99
CA THR A 266 -21.67 19.66 8.27
C THR A 266 -22.24 19.04 7.00
N ARG A 267 -22.83 19.85 6.12
CA ARG A 267 -23.42 19.36 4.86
C ARG A 267 -22.34 18.82 3.93
N ARG A 268 -21.22 19.52 3.79
CA ARG A 268 -20.08 19.09 2.96
C ARG A 268 -19.50 17.77 3.43
N PHE A 269 -19.25 17.63 4.74
CA PHE A 269 -18.82 16.37 5.35
C PHE A 269 -19.78 15.22 4.95
N ARG A 270 -21.08 15.41 5.20
CA ARG A 270 -22.09 14.37 4.93
C ARG A 270 -22.17 14.01 3.46
N ALA A 271 -22.15 14.99 2.56
CA ALA A 271 -22.18 14.76 1.13
C ALA A 271 -21.00 13.88 0.69
N ASN A 272 -19.80 14.14 1.21
CA ASN A 272 -18.62 13.31 0.91
C ASN A 272 -18.72 11.91 1.51
N CYS A 273 -19.28 11.76 2.72
CA CYS A 273 -19.51 10.42 3.28
C CYS A 273 -20.46 9.60 2.39
N HIS A 274 -21.52 10.20 1.86
CA HIS A 274 -22.44 9.51 0.96
C HIS A 274 -21.76 8.99 -0.31
N LYS A 275 -20.80 9.73 -0.88
CA LYS A 275 -19.99 9.26 -2.02
C LYS A 275 -19.18 8.01 -1.66
N VAL A 276 -18.53 8.00 -0.49
CA VAL A 276 -17.74 6.84 -0.05
C VAL A 276 -18.62 5.61 0.21
N PHE A 277 -19.76 5.79 0.90
CA PHE A 277 -20.69 4.67 1.12
C PHE A 277 -21.32 4.16 -0.15
N HIS A 278 -21.45 5.01 -1.18
CA HIS A 278 -21.94 4.59 -2.48
C HIS A 278 -21.01 3.54 -3.10
N PHE A 279 -19.70 3.79 -3.10
CA PHE A 279 -18.69 2.82 -3.51
C PHE A 279 -18.72 1.56 -2.66
N GLU A 280 -18.65 1.67 -1.33
CA GLU A 280 -18.69 0.51 -0.44
C GLU A 280 -19.94 -0.35 -0.69
N ARG A 281 -21.12 0.27 -0.70
CA ARG A 281 -22.39 -0.47 -0.83
C ARG A 281 -22.50 -1.20 -2.16
N PHE A 282 -21.90 -0.68 -3.23
CA PHE A 282 -21.93 -1.35 -4.54
C PHE A 282 -20.87 -2.45 -4.62
N LEU A 283 -19.62 -2.13 -4.24
CA LEU A 283 -18.50 -3.09 -4.29
C LEU A 283 -18.63 -4.22 -3.25
N ALA A 284 -19.47 -4.06 -2.23
CA ALA A 284 -19.77 -5.12 -1.27
C ALA A 284 -20.81 -6.15 -1.77
N GLN A 285 -21.36 -6.00 -2.98
CA GLN A 285 -22.44 -6.86 -3.47
C GLN A 285 -21.90 -8.11 -4.16
N GLY A 286 -22.28 -9.28 -3.64
CA GLY A 286 -22.12 -10.57 -4.31
C GLY A 286 -20.78 -10.73 -5.03
N GLU A 287 -20.85 -11.01 -6.32
CA GLU A 287 -19.70 -11.23 -7.20
C GLU A 287 -18.77 -10.02 -7.32
N LEU A 288 -19.26 -8.78 -7.17
CA LEU A 288 -18.42 -7.57 -7.24
C LEU A 288 -17.40 -7.52 -6.10
N TYR A 289 -17.60 -8.30 -5.04
CA TYR A 289 -16.60 -8.51 -4.02
C TYR A 289 -15.33 -9.17 -4.58
N GLU A 290 -15.31 -9.77 -5.76
CA GLU A 290 -14.08 -10.34 -6.34
C GLU A 290 -13.45 -9.45 -7.42
N LEU A 291 -14.07 -8.30 -7.71
CA LEU A 291 -13.61 -7.42 -8.78
C LEU A 291 -12.15 -7.01 -8.60
N SER A 292 -11.36 -7.20 -9.66
CA SER A 292 -9.95 -6.83 -9.77
C SER A 292 -9.60 -6.34 -11.18
N ARG A 293 -8.45 -5.69 -11.36
CA ARG A 293 -7.95 -5.27 -12.70
C ARG A 293 -7.83 -6.44 -13.69
N ARG A 294 -7.62 -7.67 -13.22
CA ARG A 294 -7.56 -8.87 -14.07
C ARG A 294 -8.87 -9.14 -14.81
N ASP A 295 -10.00 -8.72 -14.24
CA ASP A 295 -11.31 -8.94 -14.86
C ASP A 295 -11.48 -8.14 -16.17
N PHE A 296 -10.69 -7.08 -16.36
CA PHE A 296 -10.75 -6.19 -17.51
C PHE A 296 -9.86 -6.65 -18.67
N VAL A 297 -9.00 -7.65 -18.45
CA VAL A 297 -8.02 -8.08 -19.44
C VAL A 297 -8.69 -8.98 -20.50
N PRO A 298 -8.29 -8.91 -21.78
CA PRO A 298 -8.83 -9.80 -22.81
C PRO A 298 -8.67 -11.28 -22.43
N GLY A 299 -9.72 -12.08 -22.66
CA GLY A 299 -9.74 -13.51 -22.30
C GLY A 299 -10.20 -13.80 -20.87
N ALA A 300 -10.64 -12.79 -20.11
CA ALA A 300 -11.27 -13.00 -18.81
C ALA A 300 -12.58 -13.80 -18.91
N GLU A 301 -12.88 -14.55 -17.86
CA GLU A 301 -14.06 -15.43 -17.76
C GLU A 301 -15.39 -14.65 -17.86
N GLU A 302 -16.47 -15.35 -18.22
CA GLU A 302 -17.80 -14.73 -18.41
C GLU A 302 -18.28 -13.98 -17.15
N MET A 303 -17.99 -14.50 -15.96
CA MET A 303 -18.34 -13.82 -14.71
C MET A 303 -17.53 -12.55 -14.48
N ALA A 304 -16.25 -12.52 -14.86
CA ALA A 304 -15.42 -11.33 -14.80
C ALA A 304 -15.97 -10.23 -15.72
N GLN A 305 -16.39 -10.59 -16.93
CA GLN A 305 -17.02 -9.66 -17.88
C GLN A 305 -18.31 -9.05 -17.31
N LYS A 306 -19.15 -9.85 -16.64
CA LYS A 306 -20.37 -9.37 -15.96
C LYS A 306 -20.04 -8.39 -14.84
N ARG A 307 -18.98 -8.65 -14.04
CA ARG A 307 -18.53 -7.73 -12.98
C ARG A 307 -18.09 -6.39 -13.57
N VAL A 308 -17.28 -6.42 -14.63
CA VAL A 308 -16.80 -5.24 -15.36
C VAL A 308 -17.97 -4.44 -15.94
N GLN A 309 -18.91 -5.10 -16.62
CA GLN A 309 -20.09 -4.45 -17.17
C GLN A 309 -20.91 -3.75 -16.07
N ALA A 310 -21.13 -4.40 -14.93
CA ALA A 310 -21.91 -3.84 -13.82
C ALA A 310 -21.26 -2.58 -13.23
N VAL A 311 -19.93 -2.56 -13.05
CA VAL A 311 -19.25 -1.36 -12.53
C VAL A 311 -19.15 -0.24 -13.55
N LEU A 312 -18.95 -0.55 -14.83
CA LEU A 312 -18.93 0.45 -15.89
C LEU A 312 -20.30 1.12 -16.04
N GLN A 313 -21.38 0.34 -16.03
CA GLN A 313 -22.74 0.89 -16.07
C GLN A 313 -23.07 1.75 -14.84
N HIS A 314 -22.52 1.42 -13.67
CA HIS A 314 -22.87 2.12 -12.44
C HIS A 314 -22.01 3.35 -12.14
N PHE A 315 -20.70 3.24 -12.35
CA PHE A 315 -19.72 4.26 -11.97
C PHE A 315 -19.02 4.92 -13.16
N GLY A 316 -19.20 4.39 -14.37
CA GLY A 316 -18.39 4.78 -15.53
C GLY A 316 -16.96 4.23 -15.47
N PRO A 317 -16.12 4.58 -16.45
CA PRO A 317 -14.72 4.20 -16.47
C PRO A 317 -13.95 4.82 -15.30
N VAL A 318 -13.02 4.06 -14.73
CA VAL A 318 -12.03 4.59 -13.78
C VAL A 318 -11.04 5.44 -14.59
N PRO A 319 -10.63 6.62 -14.09
CA PRO A 319 -9.59 7.43 -14.75
C PRO A 319 -8.36 6.59 -15.08
N GLN A 320 -7.84 6.71 -16.32
CA GLN A 320 -6.77 5.86 -16.83
C GLN A 320 -5.57 5.77 -15.88
N GLU A 321 -5.09 6.91 -15.35
CA GLU A 321 -3.94 6.97 -14.43
C GLU A 321 -4.16 6.13 -13.15
N VAL A 322 -5.39 6.05 -12.66
CA VAL A 322 -5.77 5.22 -11.51
C VAL A 322 -5.89 3.76 -11.94
N PHE A 323 -6.49 3.50 -13.11
CA PHE A 323 -6.64 2.15 -13.64
C PHE A 323 -5.29 1.48 -13.94
N THR A 324 -4.32 2.20 -14.50
CA THR A 324 -2.96 1.70 -14.76
C THR A 324 -2.10 1.64 -13.49
N GLY A 325 -2.53 2.29 -12.42
CA GLY A 325 -1.80 2.37 -11.15
C GLY A 325 -0.63 3.35 -11.19
N GLU A 326 -0.63 4.31 -12.12
CA GLU A 326 0.28 5.46 -12.12
C GLU A 326 -0.02 6.38 -10.94
N VAL A 327 -1.29 6.66 -10.68
CA VAL A 327 -1.78 7.36 -9.50
C VAL A 327 -2.35 6.34 -8.52
N MET A 328 -1.83 6.33 -7.30
CA MET A 328 -2.26 5.42 -6.23
C MET A 328 -2.76 6.19 -5.01
N PRO A 329 -3.72 5.63 -4.26
CA PRO A 329 -4.08 6.17 -2.95
C PRO A 329 -2.85 6.27 -2.05
N ARG A 330 -2.81 7.30 -1.21
CA ARG A 330 -1.75 7.50 -0.21
C ARG A 330 -1.46 6.25 0.62
N HIS A 331 -2.50 5.47 0.92
CA HIS A 331 -2.37 4.17 1.57
C HIS A 331 -3.09 3.10 0.75
N SER A 332 -2.34 2.27 0.03
CA SER A 332 -2.87 1.09 -0.66
C SER A 332 -2.31 -0.19 -0.02
N ARG A 333 -3.10 -1.28 -0.05
CA ARG A 333 -2.64 -2.64 0.30
C ARG A 333 -2.25 -3.45 -0.94
N ARG A 334 -2.27 -2.83 -2.12
CA ARG A 334 -1.84 -3.47 -3.36
C ARG A 334 -0.39 -3.92 -3.24
N ARG A 335 -0.14 -5.21 -3.47
CA ARG A 335 1.21 -5.81 -3.49
C ARG A 335 1.70 -6.12 -4.90
N VAL A 336 0.82 -6.02 -5.90
CA VAL A 336 1.13 -6.33 -7.29
C VAL A 336 2.03 -5.23 -7.86
N GLN A 337 3.24 -5.60 -8.24
CA GLN A 337 4.11 -4.75 -9.07
C GLN A 337 3.80 -5.03 -10.53
N LEU A 338 3.24 -4.04 -11.23
CA LEU A 338 2.97 -4.15 -12.67
C LEU A 338 4.26 -3.99 -13.47
N THR A 339 4.53 -4.94 -14.35
CA THR A 339 5.59 -4.84 -15.35
C THR A 339 5.28 -3.77 -16.39
N ALA A 340 6.28 -3.39 -17.20
CA ALA A 340 6.06 -2.44 -18.30
C ALA A 340 5.05 -2.97 -19.33
N GLU A 341 5.01 -4.29 -19.55
CA GLU A 341 4.08 -4.94 -20.46
C GLU A 341 2.66 -4.93 -19.89
N ASP A 342 2.49 -5.24 -18.59
CA ASP A 342 1.19 -5.17 -17.92
C ASP A 342 0.59 -3.76 -17.99
N ARG A 343 1.41 -2.72 -17.78
CA ARG A 343 0.96 -1.33 -17.88
C ARG A 343 0.52 -0.96 -19.29
N ARG A 344 1.22 -1.42 -20.33
CA ARG A 344 0.84 -1.20 -21.74
C ARG A 344 -0.49 -1.89 -22.08
N LEU A 345 -0.68 -3.10 -21.57
CA LEU A 345 -1.93 -3.84 -21.73
C LEU A 345 -3.08 -3.10 -21.05
N LEU A 346 -2.92 -2.72 -19.78
CA LEU A 346 -3.94 -1.97 -19.04
C LEU A 346 -4.24 -0.60 -19.67
N THR A 347 -3.23 0.06 -20.26
CA THR A 347 -3.42 1.30 -21.02
C THR A 347 -4.28 1.09 -22.25
N THR A 348 -4.01 0.02 -23.01
CA THR A 348 -4.82 -0.35 -24.18
C THR A 348 -6.26 -0.66 -23.77
N VAL A 349 -6.44 -1.42 -22.69
CA VAL A 349 -7.77 -1.75 -22.14
C VAL A 349 -8.52 -0.50 -21.69
N ALA A 350 -7.86 0.42 -20.99
CA ALA A 350 -8.48 1.69 -20.56
C ALA A 350 -8.98 2.49 -21.77
N ALA A 351 -8.16 2.64 -22.82
CA ALA A 351 -8.55 3.34 -24.04
C ALA A 351 -9.72 2.67 -24.77
N GLN A 352 -9.80 1.33 -24.77
CA GLN A 352 -10.93 0.60 -25.34
C GLN A 352 -12.23 0.84 -24.56
N ILE A 353 -12.15 0.87 -23.22
CA ILE A 353 -13.29 1.15 -22.36
C ILE A 353 -13.79 2.57 -22.57
N GLU A 354 -12.89 3.55 -22.63
CA GLU A 354 -13.23 4.95 -22.88
C GLU A 354 -13.91 5.13 -24.25
N ALA A 355 -13.32 4.57 -25.31
CA ALA A 355 -13.90 4.61 -26.66
C ALA A 355 -15.28 3.93 -26.74
N ALA A 356 -15.50 2.85 -25.99
CA ALA A 356 -16.79 2.18 -25.91
C ALA A 356 -17.84 2.99 -25.11
N GLY A 357 -17.40 3.83 -24.17
CA GLY A 357 -18.26 4.73 -23.40
C GLY A 357 -18.70 5.96 -24.20
N GLU A 358 -17.80 6.56 -24.97
CA GLU A 358 -18.11 7.73 -25.82
C GLU A 358 -19.10 7.40 -26.94
N GLY A 359 -19.03 6.19 -27.51
CA GLY A 359 -19.99 5.73 -28.52
C GLY A 359 -21.41 5.46 -28.00
N ALA A 360 -21.63 5.47 -26.68
CA ALA A 360 -22.94 5.27 -26.05
C ALA A 360 -23.61 6.58 -25.60
N ASP A 361 -22.86 7.66 -25.40
CA ASP A 361 -23.37 8.95 -24.88
C ASP A 361 -24.02 9.84 -25.96
N ASP A 362 -23.78 9.56 -27.25
CA ASP A 362 -24.45 10.23 -28.38
C ASP A 362 -25.96 9.89 -28.51
N GLY A 363 -26.52 9.05 -27.62
CA GLY A 363 -27.90 8.56 -27.68
C GLY A 363 -28.82 8.91 -26.50
N GLU A 364 -28.32 9.36 -25.35
CA GLU A 364 -29.13 9.50 -24.12
C GLU A 364 -28.86 10.82 -23.37
N SER A 365 -28.92 11.96 -24.06
CA SER A 365 -29.01 13.28 -23.43
C SER A 365 -30.46 13.75 -23.32
N GLU A 366 -31.33 13.00 -22.63
CA GLU A 366 -32.57 13.59 -22.11
C GLU A 366 -32.96 12.93 -20.79
N THR A 367 -33.11 13.78 -19.76
CA THR A 367 -33.65 13.52 -18.41
C THR A 367 -32.65 13.07 -17.34
N LEU A 368 -32.23 14.01 -16.48
CA LEU A 368 -32.26 13.87 -15.01
C LEU A 368 -31.93 15.23 -14.35
N LEU A 369 -32.99 15.89 -13.87
CA LEU A 369 -32.98 17.02 -12.92
C LEU A 369 -33.03 16.51 -11.48
#